data_AF-A0A3D3K295-F1
#
_entry.id   AF-A0A3D3K295-F1
#
_cell.length_a   1.000
_cell.length_b   1.000
_cell.length_c   1.000
_cell.angle_alpha   90.00
_cell.angle_beta   90.00
_cell.angle_gamma   90.00
#
_symmetry.space_group_name_H-M   'P 1'
#
loop_
_entity.id
_entity.type
_entity.pdbx_description
1 polymer ?
#
loop_
_entity_poly.entity_id
_entity_poly.type
_entity_poly.pdbx_seq_one_letter_code
_entity_poly.pdbx_strand_id
1 'polypeptide(L)'
;MKFVLILTFILGFFSIKLNAQLKSGDLVDGIAAVVGDEIILESDIEDQANYTKQQGADVSNRCEFLEGIISNKLMIYEAKRDTLIENRSAAIKENATAK
;
A
#
# COMPACT_ATOMS: atom_id res chain seq x y z
N MET A 1 25.94 -42.55 -1.05
CA MET A 1 26.23 -42.04 0.32
C MET A 1 27.42 -41.07 0.35
N LYS A 2 28.61 -41.45 -0.14
CA LYS A 2 29.82 -40.58 -0.14
C LYS A 2 29.68 -39.30 -0.98
N PHE A 3 29.11 -39.41 -2.19
CA PHE A 3 28.88 -38.24 -3.07
C PHE A 3 27.81 -37.27 -2.56
N VAL A 4 26.82 -37.77 -1.79
CA VAL A 4 25.76 -36.93 -1.21
C VAL A 4 26.33 -36.04 -0.12
N LEU A 5 27.25 -36.56 0.71
CA LEU A 5 27.93 -35.78 1.76
C LEU A 5 28.84 -34.69 1.18
N ILE A 6 29.49 -34.96 0.05
CA ILE A 6 30.34 -33.97 -0.64
C ILE A 6 29.48 -32.84 -1.24
N LEU A 7 28.32 -33.18 -1.81
CA LEU A 7 27.39 -32.19 -2.37
C LEU A 7 26.80 -31.27 -1.28
N THR A 8 26.46 -31.81 -0.10
CA THR A 8 25.97 -31.01 1.03
C THR A 8 27.04 -30.08 1.61
N PHE A 9 28.31 -30.48 1.58
CA PHE A 9 29.42 -29.66 2.07
C PHE A 9 29.74 -28.48 1.12
N ILE A 10 29.58 -28.69 -0.19
CA ILE A 10 29.79 -27.65 -1.21
C ILE A 10 28.68 -26.58 -1.18
N LEU A 11 27.42 -26.98 -0.97
CA LEU A 11 26.30 -26.05 -0.85
C LEU A 11 26.37 -25.18 0.42
N GLY A 12 26.94 -25.69 1.51
CA GLY A 12 27.09 -24.95 2.78
C GLY A 12 28.11 -23.80 2.74
N PHE A 13 29.05 -23.82 1.79
CA PHE A 13 30.06 -22.77 1.64
C PHE A 13 29.62 -21.59 0.74
N PHE A 14 28.55 -21.77 -0.04
CA PHE A 14 28.04 -20.72 -0.91
C PHE A 14 27.06 -19.82 -0.15
N SER A 15 27.60 -18.97 0.74
CA SER A 15 26.82 -17.92 1.39
C SER A 15 26.44 -16.84 0.37
N ILE A 16 25.28 -17.00 -0.26
CA ILE A 16 24.71 -15.99 -1.16
C ILE A 16 24.25 -14.81 -0.31
N LYS A 17 24.87 -13.64 -0.49
CA LYS A 17 24.39 -12.38 0.09
C LYS A 17 23.10 -11.96 -0.62
N LEU A 18 21.96 -12.42 -0.13
CA LEU A 18 20.64 -11.97 -0.59
C LEU A 18 20.40 -10.55 -0.05
N ASN A 19 20.57 -9.53 -0.89
CA ASN A 19 20.17 -8.16 -0.58
C ASN A 19 18.73 -7.96 -1.06
N ALA A 20 17.76 -8.32 -0.23
CA ALA A 20 16.33 -8.06 -0.45
C ALA A 20 15.82 -6.83 0.31
N GLN A 21 16.73 -6.04 0.91
CA GLN A 21 16.39 -4.90 1.74
C GLN A 21 16.22 -3.67 0.85
N LEU A 22 15.04 -3.04 0.91
CA LEU A 22 14.79 -1.73 0.30
C LEU A 22 15.82 -0.73 0.84
N LYS A 23 16.41 0.08 -0.03
CA LYS A 23 17.38 1.10 0.41
C LYS A 23 16.62 2.21 1.11
N SER A 24 17.26 2.80 2.12
CA SER A 24 16.72 3.99 2.78
C SER A 24 16.55 5.10 1.74
N GLY A 25 15.31 5.49 1.45
CA GLY A 25 14.96 6.50 0.44
C GLY A 25 14.22 5.96 -0.78
N ASP A 26 14.04 4.65 -0.92
CA ASP A 26 13.21 4.09 -1.99
C ASP A 26 11.72 4.44 -1.75
N LEU A 27 11.06 5.00 -2.77
CA LEU A 27 9.62 5.25 -2.75
C LEU A 27 8.90 3.90 -2.80
N VAL A 28 8.29 3.52 -1.68
CA VAL A 28 7.55 2.25 -1.58
C VAL A 28 6.19 2.37 -2.28
N ASP A 29 5.46 3.45 -2.00
CA ASP A 29 4.16 3.73 -2.60
C ASP A 29 3.93 5.24 -2.69
N GLY A 30 3.32 5.65 -3.80
CA GLY A 30 3.05 7.04 -4.14
C GLY A 30 1.64 7.47 -3.77
N ILE A 31 1.46 8.75 -3.48
CA ILE A 31 0.12 9.35 -3.34
C ILE A 31 -0.32 9.83 -4.72
N ALA A 32 -1.39 9.25 -5.25
CA ALA A 32 -1.97 9.60 -6.54
C ALA A 32 -2.83 10.87 -6.46
N ALA A 33 -3.62 11.01 -5.38
CA ALA A 33 -4.51 12.15 -5.16
C ALA A 33 -4.85 12.34 -3.67
N VAL A 34 -5.33 13.54 -3.31
CA VAL A 34 -5.77 13.90 -1.96
C VAL A 34 -7.18 14.51 -2.04
N VAL A 35 -8.10 14.01 -1.21
CA VAL A 35 -9.51 14.44 -1.15
C VAL A 35 -9.86 14.79 0.30
N GLY A 36 -9.78 16.08 0.64
CA GLY A 36 -10.00 16.52 2.03
C GLY A 36 -8.92 15.97 2.98
N ASP A 37 -9.31 15.15 3.94
CA ASP A 37 -8.41 14.41 4.85
C ASP A 37 -8.08 12.98 4.38
N GLU A 38 -8.64 12.54 3.25
CA GLU A 38 -8.40 11.23 2.65
C GLU A 38 -7.29 11.30 1.59
N ILE A 39 -6.49 10.24 1.51
CA ILE A 39 -5.47 10.05 0.47
C ILE A 39 -5.80 8.84 -0.39
N ILE A 40 -5.40 8.90 -1.66
CA ILE A 40 -5.52 7.82 -2.63
C ILE A 40 -4.10 7.41 -3.02
N LEU A 41 -3.78 6.13 -2.85
CA LEU A 41 -2.48 5.57 -3.17
C LEU A 41 -2.42 5.10 -4.63
N GLU A 42 -1.22 5.05 -5.19
CA GLU A 42 -1.03 4.54 -6.56
C GLU A 42 -1.36 3.05 -6.62
N SER A 43 -1.01 2.29 -5.57
CA SER A 43 -1.36 0.87 -5.46
C SER A 43 -2.87 0.63 -5.47
N ASP A 44 -3.68 1.52 -4.87
CA ASP A 44 -5.13 1.36 -4.83
C ASP A 44 -5.74 1.36 -6.24
N ILE A 45 -5.23 2.23 -7.12
CA ILE A 45 -5.67 2.32 -8.52
C ILE A 45 -5.24 1.07 -9.29
N GLU A 46 -4.01 0.60 -9.05
CA GLU A 46 -3.48 -0.59 -9.71
C GLU A 46 -4.18 -1.87 -9.27
N ASP A 47 -4.51 -2.00 -7.99
CA ASP A 47 -5.25 -3.14 -7.46
C ASP A 47 -6.65 -3.21 -8.06
N GLN A 48 -7.33 -2.06 -8.17
CA GLN A 48 -8.65 -1.98 -8.81
C GLN A 48 -8.58 -2.33 -10.31
N ALA A 49 -7.56 -1.84 -11.00
CA ALA A 49 -7.30 -2.15 -12.39
C ALA A 49 -6.99 -3.65 -12.59
N ASN A 50 -6.15 -4.22 -11.73
CA ASN A 50 -5.78 -5.64 -11.76
C ASN A 50 -6.96 -6.55 -11.44
N TYR A 51 -7.83 -6.14 -10.51
CA TYR A 51 -9.06 -6.86 -10.18
C TYR A 51 -10.03 -6.89 -11.36
N THR A 52 -10.19 -5.76 -12.06
CA THR A 52 -11.01 -5.67 -13.28
C THR A 52 -10.44 -6.53 -14.41
N LYS A 53 -9.11 -6.50 -14.59
CA LYS A 53 -8.40 -7.35 -15.55
C LYS A 53 -8.64 -8.83 -15.32
N GLN A 54 -8.60 -9.26 -14.06
CA GLN A 54 -8.84 -10.66 -13.67
C GLN A 54 -10.28 -11.12 -13.97
N GLN A 55 -11.24 -10.19 -13.99
CA GLN A 55 -12.63 -10.46 -14.38
C GLN A 55 -12.83 -10.52 -15.91
N GLY A 56 -11.78 -10.30 -16.70
CA GLY A 56 -11.85 -10.33 -18.16
C GLY A 56 -12.43 -9.06 -18.79
N ALA A 57 -12.58 -7.99 -18.01
CA ALA A 57 -12.96 -6.68 -18.52
C ALA A 57 -11.72 -5.89 -18.96
N ASP A 58 -11.89 -5.04 -19.98
CA ASP A 58 -10.81 -4.21 -20.49
C ASP A 58 -10.48 -3.08 -19.50
N VAL A 59 -9.19 -2.87 -19.27
CA VAL A 59 -8.66 -1.87 -18.34
C VAL A 59 -8.18 -0.69 -19.18
N SER A 60 -9.10 -0.06 -19.89
CA SER A 60 -8.70 0.95 -20.88
C SER A 60 -8.37 2.31 -20.26
N ASN A 61 -8.83 2.59 -19.02
CA ASN A 61 -8.69 3.93 -18.46
C ASN A 61 -8.41 3.97 -16.94
N ARG A 62 -7.18 4.30 -16.54
CA ARG A 62 -6.81 4.56 -15.12
C ARG A 62 -7.66 5.67 -14.49
N CYS A 63 -8.08 6.66 -15.28
CA CYS A 63 -8.85 7.80 -14.78
C CYS A 63 -10.24 7.39 -14.28
N GLU A 64 -10.88 6.39 -14.89
CA GLU A 64 -12.21 5.91 -14.47
C GLU A 64 -12.15 5.24 -13.09
N PHE A 65 -11.09 4.46 -12.84
CA PHE A 65 -10.86 3.89 -11.51
C PHE A 65 -10.57 4.98 -10.47
N LEU A 66 -9.72 5.96 -10.83
CA LEU A 66 -9.45 7.10 -9.96
C LEU A 66 -10.72 7.89 -9.62
N GLU A 67 -11.56 8.17 -10.61
CA GLU A 67 -12.82 8.90 -10.42
C GLU A 67 -13.78 8.14 -9.48
N GLY A 68 -13.90 6.83 -9.66
CA GLY A 68 -14.66 5.97 -8.75
C GLY A 68 -14.14 6.01 -7.32
N ILE A 69 -12.81 5.96 -7.13
CA ILE A 69 -12.19 6.04 -5.81
C ILE A 69 -12.41 7.42 -5.19
N ILE A 70 -12.26 8.50 -5.96
CA ILE A 70 -12.50 9.88 -5.51
C ILE A 70 -13.94 10.03 -5.01
N SER A 71 -14.93 9.54 -5.77
CA SER A 71 -16.34 9.60 -5.38
C SER A 71 -16.59 8.93 -4.03
N ASN A 72 -16.02 7.73 -3.82
CA ASN A 72 -16.14 7.00 -2.57
C ASN A 72 -15.47 7.74 -1.39
N LYS A 73 -14.26 8.28 -1.61
CA LYS A 73 -13.53 9.04 -0.59
C LYS A 73 -14.25 10.34 -0.23
N LEU A 74 -14.83 11.03 -1.20
CA LEU A 74 -15.63 12.23 -0.98
C LEU A 74 -16.87 11.93 -0.13
N MET A 75 -17.57 10.82 -0.38
CA MET A 75 -18.71 10.40 0.43
C MET A 75 -18.30 10.13 1.88
N ILE A 76 -17.18 9.45 2.10
CA ILE A 76 -16.62 9.20 3.44
C ILE A 76 -16.24 10.51 4.13
N TYR A 77 -15.60 11.43 3.40
CA TYR A 77 -15.21 12.75 3.91
C TYR A 77 -16.42 13.54 4.43
N GLU A 78 -17.49 13.62 3.63
CA GLU A 78 -18.72 14.30 4.05
C GLU A 78 -19.41 13.56 5.20
N ALA A 79 -19.47 12.22 5.17
CA ALA A 79 -20.05 11.43 6.26
C ALA A 79 -19.34 11.63 7.61
N LYS A 80 -18.01 11.81 7.60
CA LYS A 80 -17.23 12.15 8.80
C LYS A 80 -17.50 13.58 9.31
N ARG A 81 -17.96 14.48 8.44
CA ARG A 81 -18.30 15.85 8.82
C ARG A 81 -19.73 15.98 9.31
N ASP A 82 -20.62 15.13 8.81
CA ASP A 82 -22.04 15.09 9.18
C ASP A 82 -22.30 14.33 10.50
N THR A 83 -21.26 13.86 11.18
CA THR A 83 -21.42 13.23 12.50
C THR A 83 -21.39 14.24 13.63
N LEU A 84 -22.21 13.99 14.67
CA LEU A 84 -22.18 14.72 15.94
C LEU A 84 -21.06 14.23 16.87
N ILE A 85 -20.25 13.26 16.43
CA ILE A 85 -19.16 12.68 17.21
C ILE A 85 -17.96 13.64 17.16
N GLU A 86 -17.50 14.10 18.33
CA GLU A 86 -16.29 14.92 18.43
C GLU A 86 -15.05 14.16 17.95
N ASN A 87 -14.31 14.76 17.01
CA ASN A 87 -13.02 14.24 16.58
C ASN A 87 -11.96 14.49 17.67
N ARG A 88 -11.63 13.45 18.46
CA ARG A 88 -10.60 13.51 19.51
C ARG A 88 -9.20 13.15 19.04
N SER A 89 -9.00 12.95 17.74
CA SER A 89 -7.73 12.47 17.18
C SER A 89 -6.57 13.42 17.49
N ALA A 90 -6.81 14.73 17.44
CA ALA A 90 -5.81 15.75 17.78
C ALA A 90 -5.38 15.67 19.26
N ALA A 91 -6.35 15.59 20.18
CA ALA A 91 -6.09 15.47 21.61
C ALA A 91 -5.37 14.16 21.96
N ILE A 92 -5.70 13.04 21.31
CA ILE A 92 -5.01 11.76 21.52
C ILE A 92 -3.56 11.84 21.03
N LYS A 93 -3.32 12.51 19.89
CA LYS A 93 -1.96 12.69 19.34
C LYS A 93 -1.08 13.51 20.27
N GLU A 94 -1.61 14.60 20.81
CA GLU A 94 -0.91 15.47 21.77
C GLU A 94 -0.53 14.70 23.04
N ASN A 95 -1.46 13.92 23.60
CA ASN A 95 -1.19 13.06 24.76
C ASN A 95 -0.14 11.97 24.49
N ALA A 96 -0.07 11.46 23.26
CA ALA A 96 0.93 10.46 22.87
C ALA A 96 2.33 11.06 22.69
N THR A 97 2.43 12.31 22.26
CA THR A 97 3.71 13.02 22.10
C THR A 97 4.22 13.70 23.37
N ALA A 98 3.34 13.91 24.36
CA ALA A 98 3.68 14.51 25.65
C ALA A 98 4.33 13.53 26.64
N LYS A 99 4.56 12.27 26.23
CA LYS A 99 5.19 11.21 27.02
C LYS A 99 6.51 10.78 26.39
#